data_AF-A0A841WSH2-F1
#
_entry.id   AF-A0A841WSH2-F1
#
_cell.length_a   1.000
_cell.length_b   1.000
_cell.length_c   1.000
_cell.angle_alpha   90.00
_cell.angle_beta   90.00
_cell.angle_gamma   90.00
#
_symmetry.space_group_name_H-M   'P 1'
#
loop_
_entity.id
_entity.type
_entity.pdbx_description
1 polymer ?
#
loop_
_entity_poly.entity_id
_entity_poly.type
_entity_poly.pdbx_seq_one_letter_code
_entity_poly.pdbx_strand_id
1 'polypeptide(L)'
;MSKFRWNYRSILFLLSLLDIIAILVLNPAKSRAELPKELEANQPPEAVVNQTIETSISELETNKPPEAVVNQTVETSIPGLTRKKGKKPERVTPVSELSGVAPPTKKKPTTNSAEQVTSVSQLSDVKPTDWAFQALQSLVERYGVIAGYTDGTFKGSRGLTRYEFAAGLNAALDRLNELIGTSTTDLVRREDLDTIKKLQEQFSPELAQVRGRVDNLEARTAQLEATKFTTTTKLIGRAQIVFGSLLAGNNVVTKTPAPRNPTLQGNASLRFNTSFNGKDSLSLSLSGGSIESLGQTRAGLLGTYEGRTADNASITFARNQITLGGVRYRFLATPDTQVNIYALSDGASEIGLSGPINPYFESSSATGANGISRFSRRSLVYNYGDSGPGLAILQRFGKQIQLGVAFSAPNGNNPLLNNGLFTGRYLALAQLIYYSANRNFRIAGTYVNTYSPPNTQGFSGTNFGPAAGSNLVNSTVAGAGTVGNLYGLQAFYQVSPKFAINGWVSYASHRYIGRGDGNAMDWAVGLAFPDLFKEGALGGVLVGMEPKLTRLSNSVNLGAGFGQADKDTSLHVEAFYQYKIGNNVEITPGLIWITAPDSDNNNPDSLFGWIRTVYRF
;
A
#
# COMPACT_ATOMS: atom_id res chain seq x y z
N MET A 1 -43.66 -5.15 6.89
CA MET A 1 -43.03 -6.44 7.25
C MET A 1 -43.06 -7.38 6.05
N SER A 2 -41.91 -7.77 5.47
CA SER A 2 -41.88 -8.83 4.45
C SER A 2 -40.55 -9.60 4.42
N LYS A 3 -40.56 -10.78 5.05
CA LYS A 3 -39.76 -11.98 4.70
C LYS A 3 -38.27 -11.75 4.38
N PHE A 4 -37.48 -11.42 5.41
CA PHE A 4 -36.03 -11.63 5.41
C PHE A 4 -35.76 -13.14 5.52
N ARG A 5 -35.48 -13.82 4.41
CA ARG A 5 -35.16 -15.27 4.40
C ARG A 5 -33.64 -15.46 4.37
N TRP A 6 -33.10 -15.96 5.48
CA TRP A 6 -31.70 -16.39 5.55
C TRP A 6 -31.46 -17.57 4.60
N ASN A 7 -30.37 -17.51 3.84
CA ASN A 7 -29.92 -18.64 3.03
C ASN A 7 -29.28 -19.69 3.95
N TYR A 8 -29.65 -20.96 3.79
CA TYR A 8 -29.09 -22.10 4.52
C TYR A 8 -27.54 -22.14 4.47
N ARG A 9 -26.93 -21.70 3.35
CA ARG A 9 -25.47 -21.58 3.22
C ARG A 9 -24.85 -20.53 4.16
N SER A 10 -25.56 -19.45 4.46
CA SER A 10 -25.10 -18.41 5.40
C SER A 10 -25.17 -18.89 6.84
N ILE A 11 -26.16 -19.72 7.17
CA ILE A 11 -26.31 -20.35 8.49
C ILE A 11 -25.21 -21.41 8.69
N LEU A 12 -24.97 -22.28 7.71
CA LEU A 12 -23.88 -23.25 7.74
C LEU A 12 -22.49 -22.59 7.87
N PHE A 13 -22.25 -21.48 7.19
CA PHE A 13 -20.99 -20.73 7.33
C PHE A 13 -20.80 -20.18 8.76
N LEU A 14 -21.84 -19.58 9.35
CA LEU A 14 -21.82 -19.11 10.73
C LEU A 14 -21.63 -20.24 11.76
N LEU A 15 -22.26 -21.39 11.55
CA LEU A 15 -22.05 -22.58 12.38
C LEU A 15 -20.61 -23.10 12.26
N SER A 16 -20.04 -23.18 11.05
CA SER A 16 -18.65 -23.58 10.86
C SER A 16 -17.64 -22.63 11.51
N LEU A 17 -17.94 -21.33 11.59
CA LEU A 17 -17.13 -20.36 12.34
C LEU A 17 -17.22 -20.61 13.85
N LEU A 18 -18.40 -20.93 14.37
CA LEU A 18 -18.61 -21.26 15.79
C LEU A 18 -17.89 -22.56 16.17
N ASP A 19 -17.89 -23.58 15.31
CA ASP A 19 -17.15 -24.84 15.54
C ASP A 19 -15.64 -24.61 15.55
N ILE A 20 -15.10 -23.80 14.64
CA ILE A 20 -13.66 -23.43 14.64
C ILE A 20 -13.29 -22.68 15.93
N ILE A 21 -14.14 -21.77 16.40
CA ILE A 21 -13.94 -21.05 17.67
C ILE A 21 -14.02 -22.03 18.86
N ALA A 22 -14.96 -22.98 18.86
CA ALA A 22 -15.09 -23.99 19.91
C ALA A 22 -13.87 -24.91 19.99
N ILE A 23 -13.32 -25.33 18.84
CA ILE A 23 -12.09 -26.15 18.77
C ILE A 23 -10.88 -25.38 19.34
N LEU A 24 -10.76 -24.09 19.06
CA LEU A 24 -9.71 -23.22 19.60
C LEU A 24 -9.84 -22.89 21.09
N VAL A 25 -11.06 -22.91 21.64
CA VAL A 25 -11.33 -22.59 23.06
C VAL A 25 -11.31 -23.82 23.97
N LEU A 26 -11.71 -25.00 23.46
CA LEU A 26 -11.89 -26.20 24.30
C LEU A 26 -10.73 -27.21 24.25
N ASN A 27 -9.78 -27.07 23.32
CA ASN A 27 -8.57 -27.91 23.24
C ASN A 27 -7.28 -27.07 23.33
N PRO A 28 -6.90 -26.57 24.52
CA PRO A 28 -5.53 -26.12 24.73
C PRO A 28 -4.59 -27.32 24.60
N ALA A 29 -3.69 -27.28 23.64
CA ALA A 29 -2.70 -28.32 23.43
C ALA A 29 -1.85 -28.51 24.70
N LYS A 30 -1.90 -29.71 25.29
CA LYS A 30 -1.07 -30.09 26.44
C LYS A 30 0.40 -30.17 26.00
N SER A 31 1.11 -29.05 26.02
CA SER A 31 2.57 -29.06 25.92
C SER A 31 3.15 -29.47 27.27
N ARG A 32 3.55 -30.75 27.37
CA ARG A 32 4.39 -31.26 28.45
C ARG A 32 5.85 -31.08 27.99
N ALA A 33 6.50 -30.05 28.48
CA ALA A 33 7.96 -29.89 28.37
C ALA A 33 8.49 -29.61 29.78
N GLU A 34 9.15 -30.61 30.36
CA GLU A 34 9.82 -30.47 31.65
C GLU A 34 11.07 -29.62 31.45
N LEU A 35 11.18 -28.48 32.14
CA LEU A 35 12.46 -27.79 32.28
C LEU A 35 13.26 -28.46 33.42
N PRO A 36 14.59 -28.64 33.26
CA PRO A 36 15.44 -29.10 34.34
C PRO A 36 15.42 -28.12 35.51
N LYS A 37 15.31 -28.66 36.73
CA LYS A 37 15.63 -27.91 37.95
C LYS A 37 17.14 -27.85 38.09
N GLU A 38 17.71 -26.65 38.07
CA GLU A 38 18.82 -26.23 38.94
C GLU A 38 19.06 -24.72 38.79
N LEU A 39 19.79 -24.13 39.75
CA LEU A 39 20.13 -22.69 39.86
C LEU A 39 19.01 -21.74 40.34
N GLU A 40 18.38 -22.08 41.48
CA GLU A 40 18.08 -21.06 42.50
C GLU A 40 19.14 -21.12 43.60
N ALA A 41 20.06 -20.14 43.64
CA ALA A 41 20.84 -19.80 44.84
C ALA A 41 21.43 -18.37 44.73
N ASN A 42 21.24 -17.59 45.80
CA ASN A 42 22.02 -16.41 46.21
C ASN A 42 21.79 -15.06 45.49
N GLN A 43 20.95 -14.24 46.15
CA GLN A 43 21.14 -12.79 46.40
C GLN A 43 21.60 -12.59 47.87
N PRO A 44 21.91 -11.38 48.39
CA PRO A 44 22.12 -10.03 47.79
C PRO A 44 23.63 -9.64 48.04
N PRO A 45 24.12 -8.42 48.43
CA PRO A 45 23.56 -7.07 48.60
C PRO A 45 24.32 -5.96 47.84
N GLU A 46 24.69 -4.85 48.50
CA GLU A 46 24.89 -3.52 47.90
C GLU A 46 26.29 -2.88 48.09
N ALA A 47 26.71 -2.11 47.08
CA ALA A 47 27.40 -0.81 47.12
C ALA A 47 28.87 -0.62 47.62
N VAL A 48 29.49 0.42 47.00
CA VAL A 48 30.58 1.32 47.47
C VAL A 48 32.03 1.11 46.96
N VAL A 49 32.54 2.19 46.33
CA VAL A 49 33.95 2.66 46.14
C VAL A 49 34.86 2.10 45.02
N ASN A 50 35.56 3.07 44.40
CA ASN A 50 36.62 2.94 43.39
C ASN A 50 37.83 2.11 43.86
N GLN A 51 38.46 1.38 42.93
CA GLN A 51 39.93 1.42 42.84
C GLN A 51 40.44 1.09 41.42
N THR A 52 41.46 1.83 41.01
CA THR A 52 42.18 1.68 39.74
C THR A 52 43.15 0.49 39.81
N ILE A 53 43.14 -0.40 38.81
CA ILE A 53 44.28 -1.26 38.49
C ILE A 53 44.48 -1.25 36.97
N GLU A 54 45.70 -0.90 36.56
CA GLU A 54 46.17 -1.01 35.17
C GLU A 54 46.45 -2.47 34.83
N THR A 55 46.22 -2.89 33.58
CA THR A 55 47.10 -3.89 32.95
C THR A 55 46.98 -3.90 31.42
N SER A 56 48.13 -3.68 30.79
CA SER A 56 48.59 -4.31 29.53
C SER A 56 47.75 -4.16 28.27
N ILE A 57 48.23 -3.22 27.43
CA ILE A 57 47.96 -3.11 26.00
C ILE A 57 48.46 -4.38 25.27
N SER A 58 47.65 -4.88 24.34
CA SER A 58 48.11 -5.68 23.20
C SER A 58 47.48 -5.13 21.91
N GLU A 59 48.21 -5.28 20.81
CA GLU A 59 48.05 -4.45 19.61
C GLU A 59 46.83 -4.83 18.76
N LEU A 60 46.13 -3.82 18.24
CA LEU A 60 45.21 -3.97 17.10
C LEU A 60 45.48 -2.84 16.10
N GLU A 61 45.79 -3.24 14.87
CA GLU A 61 46.36 -2.39 13.83
C GLU A 61 45.36 -1.35 13.29
N THR A 62 45.87 -0.14 13.04
CA THR A 62 45.12 0.94 12.42
C THR A 62 44.95 0.72 10.92
N ASN A 63 43.75 0.31 10.47
CA ASN A 63 43.43 0.30 9.04
C ASN A 63 42.92 1.67 8.57
N LYS A 64 43.73 2.29 7.70
CA LYS A 64 43.55 3.62 7.08
C LYS A 64 42.31 3.63 6.15
N PRO A 65 41.55 4.73 6.04
CA PRO A 65 40.48 4.84 5.06
C PRO A 65 41.03 4.83 3.62
N PRO A 66 40.34 4.21 2.64
CA PRO A 66 40.79 4.21 1.25
C PRO A 66 40.68 5.59 0.62
N GLU A 67 41.77 6.05 -0.01
CA GLU A 67 41.83 7.30 -0.76
C GLU A 67 41.08 7.20 -2.11
N ALA A 68 40.71 8.36 -2.65
CA ALA A 68 39.90 8.45 -3.87
C ALA A 68 40.66 8.02 -5.13
N VAL A 69 40.04 7.17 -5.95
CA VAL A 69 40.48 6.90 -7.33
C VAL A 69 39.81 7.89 -8.27
N VAL A 70 40.62 8.60 -9.04
CA VAL A 70 40.21 9.65 -9.99
C VAL A 70 40.39 9.18 -11.43
N ASN A 71 39.45 9.58 -12.30
CA ASN A 71 39.41 9.47 -13.77
C ASN A 71 39.21 8.08 -14.40
N GLN A 72 38.12 7.96 -15.18
CA GLN A 72 38.22 8.26 -16.62
C GLN A 72 36.87 8.75 -17.19
N THR A 73 36.94 9.79 -18.01
CA THR A 73 35.81 10.42 -18.70
C THR A 73 35.46 9.65 -19.96
N VAL A 74 34.18 9.34 -20.18
CA VAL A 74 33.66 8.93 -21.49
C VAL A 74 32.53 9.87 -21.89
N GLU A 75 32.79 10.71 -22.90
CA GLU A 75 31.75 11.52 -23.53
C GLU A 75 30.76 10.62 -24.27
N THR A 76 29.46 10.83 -24.01
CA THR A 76 28.40 10.35 -24.91
C THR A 76 27.47 11.51 -25.24
N SER A 77 27.76 12.16 -26.36
CA SER A 77 26.89 13.17 -26.94
C SER A 77 25.59 12.53 -27.42
N ILE A 78 24.45 13.09 -27.03
CA ILE A 78 23.12 12.62 -27.42
C ILE A 78 22.63 13.46 -28.62
N PRO A 79 22.40 12.87 -29.81
CA PRO A 79 21.72 13.56 -30.90
C PRO A 79 20.23 13.77 -30.58
N GLY A 80 19.69 14.94 -30.91
CA GLY A 80 18.34 15.35 -30.51
C GLY A 80 17.20 14.51 -31.11
N LEU A 81 16.22 14.15 -30.26
CA LEU A 81 14.99 13.46 -30.65
C LEU A 81 14.01 14.40 -31.37
N THR A 82 13.84 14.22 -32.68
CA THR A 82 12.73 14.84 -33.43
C THR A 82 11.43 14.06 -33.25
N ARG A 83 10.38 14.78 -32.85
CA ARG A 83 9.06 14.27 -32.45
C ARG A 83 8.19 13.91 -33.66
N LYS A 84 7.85 12.62 -33.86
CA LYS A 84 6.74 12.20 -34.74
C LYS A 84 5.45 11.94 -33.94
N LYS A 85 4.30 12.36 -34.49
CA LYS A 85 2.97 12.26 -33.87
C LYS A 85 2.52 10.79 -33.78
N GLY A 86 1.92 10.41 -32.65
CA GLY A 86 1.39 9.06 -32.42
C GLY A 86 0.06 8.80 -33.15
N LYS A 87 -0.15 7.54 -33.56
CA LYS A 87 -1.42 7.00 -34.07
C LYS A 87 -2.18 6.33 -32.90
N LYS A 88 -3.52 6.43 -32.86
CA LYS A 88 -4.34 5.81 -31.80
C LYS A 88 -4.21 4.27 -31.81
N PRO A 89 -4.31 3.59 -30.66
CA PRO A 89 -4.33 2.12 -30.61
C PRO A 89 -5.67 1.59 -31.14
N GLU A 90 -5.60 0.50 -31.90
CA GLU A 90 -6.76 -0.20 -32.44
C GLU A 90 -7.22 -1.30 -31.47
N ARG A 91 -8.53 -1.53 -31.40
CA ARG A 91 -9.17 -2.38 -30.39
C ARG A 91 -9.27 -3.81 -30.91
N VAL A 92 -8.62 -4.76 -30.23
CA VAL A 92 -8.67 -6.18 -30.59
C VAL A 92 -9.97 -6.81 -30.06
N THR A 93 -10.74 -7.44 -30.95
CA THR A 93 -11.97 -8.19 -30.61
C THR A 93 -11.64 -9.63 -30.18
N PRO A 94 -12.27 -10.20 -29.14
CA PRO A 94 -12.06 -11.59 -28.77
C PRO A 94 -12.64 -12.58 -29.80
N VAL A 95 -11.99 -13.75 -29.93
CA VAL A 95 -12.32 -14.81 -30.92
C VAL A 95 -13.71 -15.44 -30.70
N SER A 96 -14.38 -15.17 -29.58
CA SER A 96 -15.67 -15.75 -29.20
C SER A 96 -16.88 -15.28 -30.03
N GLU A 97 -16.74 -14.22 -30.85
CA GLU A 97 -17.86 -13.63 -31.63
C GLU A 97 -17.98 -14.16 -33.07
N LEU A 98 -17.15 -15.14 -33.48
CA LEU A 98 -17.15 -15.72 -34.85
C LEU A 98 -18.04 -16.97 -35.03
N SER A 99 -18.69 -17.46 -33.96
CA SER A 99 -19.58 -18.64 -34.02
C SER A 99 -21.05 -18.24 -34.14
N GLY A 100 -21.46 -17.78 -35.32
CA GLY A 100 -22.85 -17.45 -35.66
C GLY A 100 -23.39 -18.28 -36.83
N VAL A 101 -24.17 -19.32 -36.53
CA VAL A 101 -24.88 -20.13 -37.56
C VAL A 101 -26.06 -19.34 -38.13
N ALA A 102 -26.22 -19.33 -39.45
CA ALA A 102 -27.41 -18.79 -40.13
C ALA A 102 -27.97 -19.79 -41.18
N PRO A 103 -29.28 -19.78 -41.48
CA PRO A 103 -30.01 -20.93 -42.04
C PRO A 103 -30.21 -20.91 -43.58
N PRO A 104 -30.77 -21.97 -44.21
CA PRO A 104 -30.52 -22.27 -45.62
C PRO A 104 -31.52 -21.67 -46.61
N THR A 105 -31.07 -21.47 -47.86
CA THR A 105 -31.92 -21.19 -49.04
C THR A 105 -31.58 -22.12 -50.22
N LYS A 106 -32.49 -22.20 -51.21
CA LYS A 106 -32.72 -23.39 -52.05
C LYS A 106 -31.87 -23.45 -53.34
N LYS A 107 -31.59 -24.69 -53.79
CA LYS A 107 -30.89 -25.04 -55.04
C LYS A 107 -31.60 -24.58 -56.33
N LYS A 108 -30.81 -24.19 -57.34
CA LYS A 108 -30.97 -24.55 -58.77
C LYS A 108 -29.56 -24.61 -59.43
N PRO A 109 -29.39 -25.22 -60.63
CA PRO A 109 -28.42 -26.32 -60.72
C PRO A 109 -27.12 -26.00 -61.49
N THR A 110 -26.07 -26.71 -61.07
CA THR A 110 -24.87 -27.14 -61.81
C THR A 110 -24.57 -26.50 -63.17
N THR A 111 -23.45 -25.79 -63.23
CA THR A 111 -22.56 -25.81 -64.39
C THR A 111 -21.18 -26.21 -63.89
N ASN A 112 -20.56 -27.23 -64.50
CA ASN A 112 -19.22 -27.63 -64.15
C ASN A 112 -18.25 -26.54 -64.61
N SER A 113 -17.51 -25.94 -63.68
CA SER A 113 -16.29 -25.19 -63.97
C SER A 113 -15.17 -25.85 -63.18
N ALA A 114 -14.17 -26.36 -63.88
CA ALA A 114 -13.02 -27.02 -63.29
C ALA A 114 -12.27 -26.09 -62.32
N GLU A 115 -11.55 -26.67 -61.37
CA GLU A 115 -10.57 -25.94 -60.56
C GLU A 115 -9.55 -25.28 -61.49
N GLN A 116 -9.71 -23.96 -61.65
CA GLN A 116 -8.88 -23.19 -62.55
C GLN A 116 -7.53 -22.94 -61.88
N VAL A 117 -6.55 -23.80 -62.19
CA VAL A 117 -5.16 -23.62 -61.76
C VAL A 117 -4.68 -22.26 -62.26
N THR A 118 -4.51 -21.31 -61.36
CA THR A 118 -3.88 -20.02 -61.62
C THR A 118 -2.42 -20.27 -61.96
N SER A 119 -2.06 -20.18 -63.24
CA SER A 119 -0.64 -20.19 -63.66
C SER A 119 0.10 -19.09 -62.89
N VAL A 120 1.38 -19.32 -62.57
CA VAL A 120 2.22 -18.37 -61.81
C VAL A 120 2.34 -17.02 -62.53
N SER A 121 2.13 -16.99 -63.84
CA SER A 121 1.96 -15.77 -64.65
C SER A 121 0.79 -14.86 -64.24
N GLN A 122 -0.14 -15.34 -63.42
CA GLN A 122 -1.33 -14.63 -62.95
C GLN A 122 -1.18 -14.09 -61.51
N LEU A 123 -0.06 -14.39 -60.83
CA LEU A 123 0.22 -13.88 -59.48
C LEU A 123 0.76 -12.46 -59.56
N SER A 124 0.00 -11.49 -59.06
CA SER A 124 0.29 -10.06 -59.25
C SER A 124 1.54 -9.54 -58.51
N ASP A 125 2.08 -10.33 -57.58
CA ASP A 125 3.23 -10.00 -56.73
C ASP A 125 4.49 -10.84 -57.01
N VAL A 126 4.50 -11.67 -58.06
CA VAL A 126 5.67 -12.47 -58.49
C VAL A 126 5.99 -12.17 -59.95
N LYS A 127 7.15 -11.57 -60.22
CA LYS A 127 7.55 -11.18 -61.58
C LYS A 127 8.34 -12.31 -62.27
N PRO A 128 8.31 -12.42 -63.61
CA PRO A 128 9.13 -13.40 -64.35
C PRO A 128 10.64 -13.30 -64.12
N THR A 129 11.13 -12.17 -63.61
CA THR A 129 12.54 -11.93 -63.23
C THR A 129 12.88 -12.37 -61.81
N ASP A 130 11.89 -12.68 -60.97
CA ASP A 130 12.12 -13.02 -59.57
C ASP A 130 12.60 -14.47 -59.46
N TRP A 131 13.63 -14.72 -58.64
CA TRP A 131 14.19 -16.06 -58.44
C TRP A 131 13.14 -17.10 -58.02
N ALA A 132 12.10 -16.67 -57.30
CA ALA A 132 11.00 -17.51 -56.86
C ALA A 132 10.02 -17.89 -57.98
N PHE A 133 9.98 -17.14 -59.09
CA PHE A 133 9.04 -17.39 -60.19
C PHE A 133 9.22 -18.78 -60.80
N GLN A 134 10.46 -19.19 -61.10
CA GLN A 134 10.74 -20.53 -61.65
C GLN A 134 10.44 -21.66 -60.66
N ALA A 135 10.74 -21.44 -59.37
CA ALA A 135 10.46 -22.42 -58.31
C ALA A 135 8.94 -22.62 -58.12
N LEU A 136 8.19 -21.51 -58.08
CA LEU A 136 6.73 -21.53 -58.03
C LEU A 136 6.15 -22.14 -59.31
N GLN A 137 6.65 -21.77 -60.49
CA GLN A 137 6.15 -22.29 -61.76
C GLN A 137 6.23 -23.83 -61.79
N SER A 138 7.34 -24.40 -61.32
CA SER A 138 7.48 -25.85 -61.15
C SER A 138 6.45 -26.43 -60.15
N LEU A 139 6.31 -25.83 -58.97
CA LEU A 139 5.37 -26.28 -57.92
C LEU A 139 3.89 -26.22 -58.34
N VAL A 140 3.49 -25.19 -59.08
CA VAL A 140 2.10 -24.98 -59.50
C VAL A 140 1.78 -25.73 -60.79
N GLU A 141 2.62 -25.60 -61.83
CA GLU A 141 2.30 -26.12 -63.16
C GLU A 141 2.67 -27.60 -63.34
N ARG A 142 3.67 -28.12 -62.59
CA ARG A 142 4.08 -29.54 -62.67
C ARG A 142 3.47 -30.42 -61.59
N TYR A 143 3.24 -29.89 -60.38
CA TYR A 143 2.74 -30.66 -59.24
C TYR A 143 1.33 -30.23 -58.77
N GLY A 144 0.82 -29.05 -59.15
CA GLY A 144 -0.52 -28.59 -58.80
C GLY A 144 -0.72 -28.29 -57.30
N VAL A 145 0.37 -28.04 -56.57
CA VAL A 145 0.39 -28.07 -55.09
C VAL A 145 0.08 -26.72 -54.45
N ILE A 146 0.34 -25.60 -55.14
CA ILE A 146 0.17 -24.25 -54.57
C ILE A 146 -0.63 -23.37 -55.55
N ALA A 147 -1.96 -23.42 -55.49
CA ALA A 147 -2.71 -22.23 -55.88
C ALA A 147 -2.33 -21.10 -54.90
N GLY A 148 -2.11 -19.89 -55.40
CA GLY A 148 -1.86 -18.72 -54.55
C GLY A 148 -3.04 -18.42 -53.61
N TYR A 149 -2.91 -17.37 -52.80
CA TYR A 149 -4.06 -16.86 -52.05
C TYR A 149 -5.20 -16.51 -53.02
N THR A 150 -6.45 -16.64 -52.55
CA THR A 150 -7.68 -16.42 -53.36
C THR A 150 -7.84 -15.00 -53.92
N ASP A 151 -6.93 -14.08 -53.57
CA ASP A 151 -6.81 -12.73 -54.12
C ASP A 151 -5.75 -12.61 -55.25
N GLY A 152 -5.21 -13.72 -55.75
CA GLY A 152 -4.25 -13.72 -56.87
C GLY A 152 -2.85 -13.25 -56.48
N THR A 153 -2.41 -13.55 -55.26
CA THR A 153 -1.07 -13.22 -54.74
C THR A 153 -0.40 -14.39 -54.04
N PHE A 154 0.93 -14.38 -53.95
CA PHE A 154 1.74 -15.34 -53.20
C PHE A 154 2.12 -14.84 -51.79
N LYS A 155 2.18 -13.51 -51.60
CA LYS A 155 2.54 -12.79 -50.37
C LYS A 155 3.89 -13.20 -49.79
N GLY A 156 4.88 -13.49 -50.66
CA GLY A 156 6.21 -13.99 -50.29
C GLY A 156 7.04 -13.08 -49.37
N SER A 157 6.64 -11.82 -49.18
CA SER A 157 7.24 -10.88 -48.21
C SER A 157 6.62 -10.93 -46.81
N ARG A 158 5.56 -11.73 -46.60
CA ARG A 158 4.88 -11.88 -45.31
C ARG A 158 5.36 -13.14 -44.59
N GLY A 159 5.56 -13.04 -43.28
CA GLY A 159 5.69 -14.22 -42.41
C GLY A 159 4.42 -15.08 -42.46
N LEU A 160 4.60 -16.39 -42.62
CA LEU A 160 3.55 -17.39 -42.64
C LEU A 160 3.34 -17.97 -41.22
N THR A 161 2.11 -18.25 -40.82
CA THR A 161 1.83 -18.89 -39.51
C THR A 161 2.06 -20.40 -39.57
N ARG A 162 2.30 -21.03 -38.40
CA ARG A 162 2.49 -22.50 -38.29
C ARG A 162 1.30 -23.28 -38.87
N TYR A 163 0.07 -22.77 -38.72
CA TYR A 163 -1.15 -23.40 -39.24
C TYR A 163 -1.28 -23.27 -40.76
N GLU A 164 -0.95 -22.09 -41.32
CA GLU A 164 -0.92 -21.90 -42.78
C GLU A 164 0.15 -22.79 -43.45
N PHE A 165 1.30 -23.00 -42.81
CA PHE A 165 2.33 -23.91 -43.31
C PHE A 165 1.84 -25.36 -43.33
N ALA A 166 1.26 -25.81 -42.21
CA ALA A 166 0.72 -27.17 -42.09
C ALA A 166 -0.41 -27.43 -43.09
N ALA A 167 -1.30 -26.47 -43.32
CA ALA A 167 -2.38 -26.60 -44.30
C ALA A 167 -1.84 -26.71 -45.74
N GLY A 168 -0.89 -25.87 -46.13
CA GLY A 168 -0.24 -25.95 -47.45
C GLY A 168 0.54 -27.24 -47.66
N LEU A 169 1.25 -27.71 -46.62
CA LEU A 169 1.98 -28.99 -46.66
C LEU A 169 1.04 -30.19 -46.72
N ASN A 170 -0.11 -30.16 -46.05
CA ASN A 170 -1.09 -31.25 -46.13
C ASN A 170 -1.69 -31.33 -47.55
N ALA A 171 -2.12 -30.20 -48.11
CA ALA A 171 -2.62 -30.14 -49.49
C ALA A 171 -1.55 -30.61 -50.51
N ALA A 172 -0.26 -30.31 -50.26
CA ALA A 172 0.85 -30.82 -51.05
C ALA A 172 0.95 -32.35 -51.05
N LEU A 173 0.84 -32.95 -49.86
CA LEU A 173 0.93 -34.40 -49.68
C LEU A 173 -0.31 -35.11 -50.23
N ASP A 174 -1.50 -34.54 -50.05
CA ASP A 174 -2.75 -35.07 -50.61
C ASP A 174 -2.68 -35.10 -52.15
N ARG A 175 -2.24 -34.00 -52.79
CA ARG A 175 -2.09 -33.93 -54.25
C ARG A 175 -0.98 -34.84 -54.77
N LEU A 176 0.12 -35.00 -54.03
CA LEU A 176 1.18 -35.96 -54.36
C LEU A 176 0.64 -37.40 -54.35
N ASN A 177 -0.14 -37.78 -53.33
CA ASN A 177 -0.78 -39.09 -53.22
C ASN A 177 -1.78 -39.33 -54.37
N GLU A 178 -2.53 -38.31 -54.77
CA GLU A 178 -3.45 -38.38 -55.91
C GLU A 178 -2.71 -38.61 -57.24
N LEU A 179 -1.62 -37.87 -57.50
CA LEU A 179 -0.78 -38.03 -58.70
C LEU A 179 -0.09 -39.41 -58.76
N ILE A 180 0.33 -39.94 -57.60
CA ILE A 180 0.85 -41.32 -57.46
C ILE A 180 -0.25 -42.35 -57.78
N GLY A 181 -1.50 -42.07 -57.43
CA GLY A 181 -2.65 -42.95 -57.70
C GLY A 181 -3.11 -42.98 -59.16
N THR A 182 -2.82 -41.96 -59.96
CA THR A 182 -3.38 -41.81 -61.32
C THR A 182 -2.40 -41.94 -62.48
N SER A 183 -1.08 -41.97 -62.25
CA SER A 183 -0.09 -41.85 -63.34
C SER A 183 0.70 -43.14 -63.61
N THR A 184 0.13 -44.05 -64.41
CA THR A 184 0.81 -45.24 -64.94
C THR A 184 1.53 -44.98 -66.26
N THR A 185 2.59 -44.17 -66.23
CA THR A 185 3.80 -44.32 -67.07
C THR A 185 4.89 -43.33 -66.66
N ASP A 186 6.08 -43.86 -66.35
CA ASP A 186 7.39 -43.21 -66.21
C ASP A 186 7.47 -41.67 -66.09
N LEU A 187 7.72 -41.18 -64.87
CA LEU A 187 9.08 -40.75 -64.44
C LEU A 187 9.01 -40.05 -63.05
N VAL A 188 8.75 -40.82 -61.99
CA VAL A 188 9.45 -40.55 -60.72
C VAL A 188 10.82 -41.19 -60.90
N ARG A 189 11.83 -40.42 -61.30
CA ARG A 189 13.17 -40.97 -61.48
C ARG A 189 13.72 -41.39 -60.14
N ARG A 190 14.52 -42.47 -60.11
CA ARG A 190 15.34 -42.80 -58.93
C ARG A 190 16.17 -41.59 -58.49
N GLU A 191 16.63 -40.79 -59.46
CA GLU A 191 17.29 -39.48 -59.28
C GLU A 191 16.49 -38.51 -58.40
N ASP A 192 15.18 -38.38 -58.59
CA ASP A 192 14.32 -37.46 -57.84
C ASP A 192 14.11 -37.95 -56.40
N LEU A 193 13.91 -39.27 -56.22
CA LEU A 193 13.80 -39.89 -54.89
C LEU A 193 15.12 -39.82 -54.11
N ASP A 194 16.26 -40.02 -54.77
CA ASP A 194 17.59 -39.84 -54.17
C ASP A 194 17.89 -38.37 -53.87
N THR A 195 17.34 -37.44 -54.66
CA THR A 195 17.44 -35.99 -54.38
C THR A 195 16.58 -35.61 -53.17
N ILE A 196 15.34 -36.09 -53.07
CA ILE A 196 14.48 -35.89 -51.89
C ILE A 196 15.11 -36.53 -50.64
N LYS A 197 15.70 -37.73 -50.75
CA LYS A 197 16.48 -38.34 -49.65
C LYS A 197 17.66 -37.48 -49.25
N LYS A 198 18.49 -37.02 -50.18
CA LYS A 198 19.63 -36.11 -49.89
C LYS A 198 19.18 -34.82 -49.22
N LEU A 199 18.06 -34.24 -49.66
CA LEU A 199 17.49 -33.05 -49.02
C LEU A 199 16.95 -33.36 -47.62
N GLN A 200 16.29 -34.51 -47.41
CA GLN A 200 15.89 -34.95 -46.06
C GLN A 200 17.12 -35.20 -45.15
N GLU A 201 18.18 -35.80 -45.66
CA GLU A 201 19.44 -36.03 -44.94
C GLU A 201 20.16 -34.71 -44.61
N GLN A 202 20.16 -33.73 -45.53
CA GLN A 202 20.76 -32.41 -45.33
C GLN A 202 19.94 -31.48 -44.42
N PHE A 203 18.60 -31.52 -44.50
CA PHE A 203 17.73 -30.69 -43.66
C PHE A 203 17.38 -31.32 -42.31
N SER A 204 17.56 -32.64 -42.11
CA SER A 204 17.42 -33.30 -40.81
C SER A 204 18.24 -32.63 -39.69
N PRO A 205 19.56 -32.37 -39.82
CA PRO A 205 20.33 -31.67 -38.79
C PRO A 205 19.88 -30.22 -38.57
N GLU A 206 19.51 -29.49 -39.63
CA GLU A 206 18.97 -28.12 -39.53
C GLU A 206 17.64 -28.07 -38.77
N LEU A 207 16.72 -29.00 -39.07
CA LEU A 207 15.45 -29.14 -38.36
C LEU A 207 15.65 -29.56 -36.90
N ALA A 208 16.61 -30.44 -36.62
CA ALA A 208 17.00 -30.78 -35.26
C ALA A 208 17.58 -29.58 -34.51
N GLN A 209 18.39 -28.74 -35.16
CA GLN A 209 18.91 -27.50 -34.59
C GLN A 209 17.81 -26.46 -34.32
N VAL A 210 16.86 -26.30 -35.25
CA VAL A 210 15.68 -25.43 -35.05
C VAL A 210 14.82 -25.93 -33.89
N ARG A 211 14.55 -27.24 -33.81
CA ARG A 211 13.85 -27.86 -32.67
C ARG A 211 14.59 -27.60 -31.36
N GLY A 212 15.89 -27.88 -31.30
CA GLY A 212 16.70 -27.62 -30.11
C GLY A 212 16.72 -26.13 -29.71
N ARG A 213 16.65 -25.20 -30.66
CA ARG A 213 16.49 -23.76 -30.39
C ARG A 213 15.10 -23.42 -29.83
N VAL A 214 14.03 -24.06 -30.32
CA VAL A 214 12.68 -23.91 -29.78
C VAL A 214 12.60 -24.48 -28.36
N ASP A 215 13.05 -25.71 -28.15
CA ASP A 215 13.08 -26.37 -26.84
C ASP A 215 13.90 -25.54 -25.82
N ASN A 216 15.04 -24.95 -26.23
CA ASN A 216 15.84 -24.05 -25.39
C ASN A 216 15.11 -22.72 -25.09
N LEU A 217 14.39 -22.15 -26.06
CA LEU A 217 13.60 -20.93 -25.85
C LEU A 217 12.37 -21.18 -24.97
N GLU A 218 11.71 -22.34 -25.10
CA GLU A 218 10.61 -22.74 -24.21
C GLU A 218 11.13 -23.00 -22.79
N ALA A 219 12.25 -23.70 -22.63
CA ALA A 219 12.91 -23.87 -21.33
C ALA A 219 13.34 -22.54 -20.69
N ARG A 220 13.94 -21.62 -21.46
CA ARG A 220 14.25 -20.25 -20.99
C ARG A 220 12.99 -19.46 -20.64
N THR A 221 11.90 -19.63 -21.39
CA THR A 221 10.63 -18.93 -21.12
C THR A 221 10.01 -19.45 -19.83
N ALA A 222 9.92 -20.77 -19.66
CA ALA A 222 9.46 -21.41 -18.43
C ALA A 222 10.35 -21.02 -17.23
N GLN A 223 11.67 -20.96 -17.41
CA GLN A 223 12.59 -20.49 -16.37
C GLN A 223 12.37 -19.00 -16.05
N LEU A 224 12.18 -18.13 -17.05
CA LEU A 224 11.86 -16.71 -16.85
C LEU A 224 10.49 -16.50 -16.21
N GLU A 225 9.52 -17.37 -16.46
CA GLU A 225 8.23 -17.37 -15.77
C GLU A 225 8.35 -17.84 -14.31
N ALA A 226 9.13 -18.89 -14.05
CA ALA A 226 9.42 -19.39 -12.71
C ALA A 226 10.31 -18.45 -11.86
N THR A 227 11.16 -17.65 -12.49
CA THR A 227 12.15 -16.77 -11.80
C THR A 227 11.77 -15.29 -11.82
N LYS A 228 10.58 -14.93 -12.33
CA LYS A 228 10.07 -13.54 -12.21
C LYS A 228 9.70 -13.25 -10.76
N PHE A 229 10.33 -12.22 -10.18
CA PHE A 229 9.74 -11.50 -9.06
C PHE A 229 8.29 -11.13 -9.42
N THR A 230 7.34 -11.46 -8.54
CA THR A 230 5.91 -11.42 -8.85
C THR A 230 5.49 -10.02 -9.33
N THR A 231 4.94 -9.93 -10.53
CA THR A 231 4.46 -8.68 -11.17
C THR A 231 3.35 -7.96 -10.38
N THR A 232 2.88 -8.58 -9.30
CA THR A 232 1.86 -8.09 -8.39
C THR A 232 2.41 -7.28 -7.22
N THR A 233 3.73 -7.25 -6.99
CA THR A 233 4.36 -6.44 -5.93
C THR A 233 4.76 -5.06 -6.45
N LYS A 234 4.20 -4.01 -5.86
CA LYS A 234 4.55 -2.61 -6.13
C LYS A 234 5.26 -1.99 -4.92
N LEU A 235 6.49 -1.53 -5.13
CA LEU A 235 7.17 -0.65 -4.20
C LEU A 235 6.62 0.78 -4.32
N ILE A 236 6.48 1.47 -3.19
CA ILE A 236 6.28 2.91 -3.09
C ILE A 236 7.37 3.42 -2.13
N GLY A 237 8.32 4.18 -2.66
CA GLY A 237 9.36 4.86 -1.90
C GLY A 237 8.95 6.29 -1.59
N ARG A 238 9.28 6.74 -0.37
CA ARG A 238 9.12 8.13 0.04
C ARG A 238 10.29 8.54 0.93
N ALA A 239 10.92 9.67 0.59
CA ALA A 239 11.83 10.38 1.46
C ALA A 239 11.19 11.71 1.87
N GLN A 240 11.35 12.11 3.12
CA GLN A 240 10.88 13.38 3.67
C GLN A 240 12.06 14.11 4.30
N ILE A 241 12.20 15.39 4.00
CA ILE A 241 13.16 16.30 4.64
C ILE A 241 12.34 17.42 5.27
N VAL A 242 12.61 17.71 6.54
CA VAL A 242 12.00 18.80 7.28
C VAL A 242 13.07 19.81 7.66
N PHE A 243 12.85 21.06 7.28
CA PHE A 243 13.47 22.21 7.93
C PHE A 243 12.47 22.81 8.91
N GLY A 244 12.78 22.84 10.20
CA GLY A 244 11.84 23.26 11.23
C GLY A 244 12.50 23.94 12.42
N SER A 245 11.79 24.89 13.04
CA SER A 245 12.25 25.63 14.22
C SER A 245 11.09 26.06 15.12
N LEU A 246 11.32 26.04 16.44
CA LEU A 246 10.54 26.82 17.39
C LEU A 246 10.93 28.30 17.24
N LEU A 247 9.95 29.18 17.09
CA LEU A 247 10.12 30.63 16.96
C LEU A 247 9.82 31.35 18.28
N ALA A 248 8.79 30.88 18.99
CA ALA A 248 8.40 31.31 20.34
C ALA A 248 7.85 30.11 21.12
N GLY A 249 7.85 30.19 22.45
CA GLY A 249 7.36 29.13 23.33
C GLY A 249 8.32 28.76 24.45
N ASN A 250 7.76 28.17 25.50
CA ASN A 250 8.46 27.64 26.68
C ASN A 250 8.20 26.14 26.81
N ASN A 251 9.06 25.43 27.54
CA ASN A 251 8.72 24.10 28.04
C ASN A 251 7.72 24.25 29.19
N VAL A 252 6.57 23.59 29.10
CA VAL A 252 5.43 23.80 30.02
C VAL A 252 5.67 23.25 31.42
N VAL A 253 6.66 22.37 31.59
CA VAL A 253 7.02 21.78 32.89
C VAL A 253 8.08 22.61 33.59
N THR A 254 9.18 22.94 32.91
CA THR A 254 10.26 23.76 33.50
C THR A 254 9.91 25.25 33.54
N LYS A 255 8.86 25.66 32.80
CA LYS A 255 8.43 27.05 32.56
C LYS A 255 9.51 27.95 31.91
N THR A 256 10.64 27.39 31.48
CA THR A 256 11.74 28.11 30.81
C THR A 256 11.58 28.14 29.29
N PRO A 257 12.18 29.12 28.58
CA PRO A 257 12.19 29.15 27.12
C PRO A 257 12.75 27.85 26.52
N ALA A 258 12.01 27.25 25.59
CA ALA A 258 12.47 26.05 24.91
C ALA A 258 13.50 26.40 23.80
N PRO A 259 14.50 25.54 23.52
CA PRO A 259 15.50 25.76 22.49
C PRO A 259 14.94 26.15 21.12
N ARG A 260 15.44 27.26 20.55
CA ARG A 260 14.99 27.86 19.28
C ARG A 260 16.00 27.64 18.15
N ASN A 261 16.51 26.41 18.06
CA ASN A 261 17.52 26.05 17.07
C ASN A 261 16.82 25.55 15.79
N PRO A 262 17.09 26.16 14.62
CA PRO A 262 16.64 25.59 13.35
C PRO A 262 17.29 24.22 13.12
N THR A 263 16.49 23.27 12.64
CA THR A 263 16.93 21.88 12.41
C THR A 263 16.63 21.46 10.99
N LEU A 264 17.52 20.66 10.40
CA LEU A 264 17.28 19.93 9.15
C LEU A 264 17.29 18.44 9.48
N GLN A 265 16.17 17.76 9.24
CA GLN A 265 15.92 16.39 9.72
C GLN A 265 15.23 15.55 8.63
N GLY A 266 15.35 14.22 8.69
CA GLY A 266 14.90 13.34 7.60
C GLY A 266 14.16 12.07 8.05
N ASN A 267 13.33 11.54 7.14
CA ASN A 267 12.66 10.24 7.26
C ASN A 267 12.63 9.56 5.88
N ALA A 268 12.85 8.26 5.83
CA ALA A 268 12.60 7.42 4.66
C ALA A 268 11.60 6.31 5.01
N SER A 269 10.63 6.09 4.12
CA SER A 269 9.64 5.01 4.26
C SER A 269 9.47 4.26 2.94
N LEU A 270 9.49 2.94 3.01
CA LEU A 270 9.30 2.03 1.88
C LEU A 270 8.03 1.19 2.13
N ARG A 271 7.13 1.12 1.15
CA ARG A 271 5.93 0.26 1.23
C ARG A 271 5.85 -0.69 0.06
N PHE A 272 5.80 -1.98 0.35
CA PHE A 272 5.62 -3.05 -0.63
C PHE A 272 4.14 -3.48 -0.60
N ASN A 273 3.44 -3.33 -1.71
CA ASN A 273 2.06 -3.76 -1.87
C ASN A 273 2.01 -4.93 -2.86
N THR A 274 1.84 -6.15 -2.36
CA THR A 274 1.68 -7.38 -3.14
C THR A 274 0.21 -7.74 -3.26
N SER A 275 -0.22 -8.24 -4.42
CA SER A 275 -1.53 -8.85 -4.64
C SER A 275 -1.37 -10.31 -5.08
N PHE A 276 -2.32 -11.19 -4.78
CA PHE A 276 -2.30 -12.58 -5.23
C PHE A 276 -3.44 -12.88 -6.24
N ASN A 277 -4.50 -12.07 -6.27
CA ASN A 277 -5.65 -12.26 -7.18
C ASN A 277 -6.17 -10.98 -7.86
N GLY A 278 -5.46 -9.85 -7.71
CA GLY A 278 -5.83 -8.55 -8.28
C GLY A 278 -6.91 -7.77 -7.53
N LYS A 279 -7.55 -8.37 -6.50
CA LYS A 279 -8.59 -7.75 -5.65
C LYS A 279 -8.18 -7.65 -4.18
N ASP A 280 -7.05 -8.24 -3.82
CA ASP A 280 -6.43 -8.27 -2.51
C ASP A 280 -5.17 -7.39 -2.46
N SER A 281 -4.64 -7.18 -1.25
CA SER A 281 -3.36 -6.50 -1.04
C SER A 281 -2.76 -6.88 0.31
N LEU A 282 -1.59 -7.53 0.26
CA LEU A 282 -0.64 -7.58 1.36
C LEU A 282 0.25 -6.33 1.30
N SER A 283 0.30 -5.57 2.39
CA SER A 283 1.04 -4.32 2.54
C SER A 283 2.07 -4.48 3.65
N LEU A 284 3.34 -4.37 3.30
CA LEU A 284 4.48 -4.32 4.21
C LEU A 284 5.04 -2.90 4.21
N SER A 285 5.21 -2.29 5.39
CA SER A 285 5.72 -0.92 5.53
C SER A 285 6.99 -0.91 6.39
N LEU A 286 8.08 -0.37 5.85
CA LEU A 286 9.33 -0.09 6.57
C LEU A 286 9.51 1.42 6.68
N SER A 287 10.06 1.91 7.79
CA SER A 287 10.37 3.34 7.97
C SER A 287 11.53 3.56 8.92
N GLY A 288 12.30 4.62 8.71
CA GLY A 288 13.32 5.10 9.65
C GLY A 288 13.55 6.59 9.48
N GLY A 289 13.94 7.28 10.55
CA GLY A 289 14.14 8.72 10.50
C GLY A 289 14.63 9.33 11.80
N SER A 290 14.93 10.62 11.74
CA SER A 290 15.49 11.44 12.82
C SER A 290 14.67 12.68 13.14
N ILE A 291 13.56 12.94 12.44
CA ILE A 291 12.66 14.08 12.68
C ILE A 291 12.17 14.04 14.13
N GLU A 292 12.63 14.98 14.94
CA GLU A 292 12.34 15.00 16.36
C GLU A 292 10.88 15.33 16.66
N SER A 293 10.31 14.69 17.68
CA SER A 293 9.01 15.07 18.21
C SER A 293 9.12 16.36 19.01
N LEU A 294 8.36 17.38 18.63
CA LEU A 294 8.29 18.66 19.35
C LEU A 294 7.83 18.49 20.81
N GLY A 295 7.08 17.43 21.11
CA GLY A 295 6.38 17.27 22.39
C GLY A 295 6.29 15.83 22.88
N GLN A 296 6.36 15.66 24.22
CA GLN A 296 6.06 14.44 24.96
C GLN A 296 5.37 14.78 26.30
N THR A 297 4.57 13.86 26.85
CA THR A 297 3.93 14.07 28.17
C THR A 297 5.00 14.37 29.22
N ARG A 298 5.03 15.61 29.72
CA ARG A 298 6.00 16.12 30.70
C ARG A 298 7.48 15.95 30.31
N ALA A 299 7.79 15.77 29.02
CA ALA A 299 9.13 15.50 28.52
C ALA A 299 9.38 16.09 27.11
N GLY A 300 10.61 15.96 26.62
CA GLY A 300 11.01 16.51 25.32
C GLY A 300 11.06 18.04 25.30
N LEU A 301 11.04 18.62 24.10
CA LEU A 301 11.29 20.06 23.90
C LEU A 301 10.24 20.95 24.59
N LEU A 302 8.95 20.67 24.35
CA LEU A 302 7.84 21.46 24.90
C LEU A 302 7.28 20.97 26.24
N GLY A 303 7.48 19.70 26.61
CA GLY A 303 6.90 19.14 27.84
C GLY A 303 5.39 18.82 27.78
N THR A 304 4.75 18.92 26.62
CA THR A 304 3.34 18.53 26.35
C THR A 304 3.24 17.94 24.94
N TYR A 305 2.13 17.31 24.55
CA TYR A 305 1.92 16.81 23.18
C TYR A 305 1.24 17.81 22.23
N GLU A 306 0.82 18.98 22.72
CA GLU A 306 0.27 20.04 21.86
C GLU A 306 1.29 20.48 20.78
N GLY A 307 0.80 20.71 19.57
CA GLY A 307 1.61 21.02 18.39
C GLY A 307 2.41 19.85 17.81
N ARG A 308 2.30 18.63 18.34
CA ARG A 308 3.07 17.46 17.86
C ARG A 308 2.87 17.21 16.36
N THR A 309 3.97 17.18 15.60
CA THR A 309 3.95 16.96 14.15
C THR A 309 3.68 15.50 13.77
N ALA A 310 3.09 15.30 12.60
CA ALA A 310 2.78 13.97 12.11
C ALA A 310 3.94 13.28 11.36
N ASP A 311 5.07 13.97 11.19
CA ASP A 311 6.27 13.48 10.49
C ASP A 311 7.37 12.97 11.45
N ASN A 312 7.22 13.17 12.77
CA ASN A 312 8.25 12.77 13.73
C ASN A 312 8.59 11.27 13.67
N ALA A 313 9.83 10.94 14.01
CA ALA A 313 10.23 9.58 14.32
C ALA A 313 9.41 9.03 15.52
N SER A 314 9.41 7.70 15.69
CA SER A 314 8.92 7.11 16.94
C SER A 314 9.81 7.55 18.10
N ILE A 315 9.21 7.79 19.26
CA ILE A 315 9.93 8.10 20.51
C ILE A 315 10.39 6.82 21.24
N THR A 316 9.97 5.64 20.77
CA THR A 316 10.30 4.32 21.34
C THR A 316 11.53 3.69 20.68
N PHE A 317 11.86 4.07 19.45
CA PHE A 317 12.98 3.52 18.68
C PHE A 317 14.12 4.55 18.54
N ALA A 318 15.34 4.06 18.32
CA ALA A 318 16.48 4.95 18.11
C ALA A 318 16.33 5.76 16.80
N ARG A 319 16.83 6.99 16.78
CA ARG A 319 16.84 7.81 15.56
C ARG A 319 17.64 7.12 14.45
N ASN A 320 17.17 7.24 13.22
CA ASN A 320 17.71 6.61 12.01
C ASN A 320 17.70 5.07 12.02
N GLN A 321 17.09 4.41 13.01
CA GLN A 321 16.82 2.98 12.97
C GLN A 321 15.70 2.68 11.96
N ILE A 322 15.88 1.67 11.10
CA ILE A 322 14.81 1.15 10.25
C ILE A 322 13.95 0.20 11.08
N THR A 323 12.64 0.45 11.07
CA THR A 323 11.65 -0.36 11.80
C THR A 323 10.58 -0.88 10.86
N LEU A 324 9.98 -2.00 11.27
CA LEU A 324 8.75 -2.52 10.66
C LEU A 324 7.58 -1.66 11.16
N GLY A 325 7.04 -0.82 10.28
CA GLY A 325 5.94 0.11 10.59
C GLY A 325 4.55 -0.50 10.42
N GLY A 326 4.40 -1.59 9.64
CA GLY A 326 3.12 -2.27 9.52
C GLY A 326 3.14 -3.49 8.58
N VAL A 327 2.26 -4.46 8.90
CA VAL A 327 1.99 -5.68 8.12
C VAL A 327 0.49 -5.89 8.09
N ARG A 328 -0.12 -5.69 6.92
CA ARG A 328 -1.58 -5.78 6.72
C ARG A 328 -1.93 -6.60 5.49
N TYR A 329 -2.82 -7.58 5.62
CA TYR A 329 -3.49 -8.21 4.50
C TYR A 329 -4.93 -7.72 4.38
N ARG A 330 -5.33 -7.28 3.18
CA ARG A 330 -6.67 -6.78 2.85
C ARG A 330 -7.26 -7.58 1.70
N PHE A 331 -8.51 -7.98 1.79
CA PHE A 331 -9.25 -8.65 0.72
C PHE A 331 -10.74 -8.29 0.74
N LEU A 332 -11.44 -8.62 -0.35
CA LEU A 332 -12.90 -8.52 -0.43
C LEU A 332 -13.51 -9.89 -0.16
N ALA A 333 -14.19 -10.05 0.98
CA ALA A 333 -14.96 -11.25 1.31
C ALA A 333 -16.26 -11.33 0.47
N THR A 334 -16.84 -10.16 0.16
CA THR A 334 -17.90 -9.99 -0.84
C THR A 334 -17.64 -8.70 -1.62
N PRO A 335 -18.37 -8.41 -2.73
CA PRO A 335 -18.24 -7.12 -3.43
C PRO A 335 -18.45 -5.89 -2.53
N ASP A 336 -19.14 -6.01 -1.40
CA ASP A 336 -19.41 -4.92 -0.46
C ASP A 336 -18.82 -5.11 0.94
N THR A 337 -18.13 -6.23 1.17
CA THR A 337 -17.48 -6.56 2.45
C THR A 337 -15.96 -6.62 2.25
N GLN A 338 -15.24 -5.61 2.71
CA GLN A 338 -13.78 -5.63 2.80
C GLN A 338 -13.36 -6.09 4.19
N VAL A 339 -12.37 -6.99 4.24
CA VAL A 339 -11.72 -7.45 5.47
C VAL A 339 -10.25 -7.02 5.43
N ASN A 340 -9.72 -6.58 6.57
CA ASN A 340 -8.31 -6.31 6.77
C ASN A 340 -7.85 -7.02 8.04
N ILE A 341 -6.71 -7.69 7.98
CA ILE A 341 -6.04 -8.37 9.09
C ILE A 341 -4.68 -7.71 9.24
N TYR A 342 -4.31 -7.36 10.47
CA TYR A 342 -3.03 -6.73 10.79
C TYR A 342 -2.25 -7.65 11.74
N ALA A 343 -0.99 -7.95 11.41
CA ALA A 343 -0.04 -8.49 12.39
C ALA A 343 0.63 -7.34 13.17
N LEU A 344 0.81 -6.20 12.50
CA LEU A 344 1.18 -4.92 13.08
C LEU A 344 0.46 -3.81 12.31
N SER A 345 -0.39 -3.04 12.98
CA SER A 345 -1.01 -1.84 12.41
C SER A 345 -0.08 -0.64 12.53
N ASP A 346 -0.10 0.25 11.53
CA ASP A 346 0.46 1.63 11.58
C ASP A 346 -0.44 2.56 12.47
N GLY A 347 -0.87 2.00 13.62
CA GLY A 347 -1.80 2.58 14.59
C GLY A 347 -3.15 3.01 13.98
N ALA A 348 -3.66 4.13 14.50
CA ALA A 348 -4.86 4.84 14.05
C ALA A 348 -5.05 4.98 12.53
N SER A 349 -3.96 4.96 11.74
CA SER A 349 -4.02 5.17 10.28
C SER A 349 -4.69 4.02 9.52
N GLU A 350 -4.68 2.81 10.08
CA GLU A 350 -5.23 1.63 9.42
C GLU A 350 -6.45 1.05 10.13
N ILE A 351 -6.65 1.40 11.41
CA ILE A 351 -7.89 1.17 12.17
C ILE A 351 -9.02 2.10 11.68
N GLY A 352 -8.67 3.25 11.08
CA GLY A 352 -9.62 4.15 10.40
C GLY A 352 -10.12 3.54 9.09
N LEU A 353 -11.24 2.81 9.16
CA LEU A 353 -11.75 1.93 8.10
C LEU A 353 -12.05 2.61 6.74
N SER A 354 -12.27 3.92 6.69
CA SER A 354 -12.28 4.69 5.43
C SER A 354 -11.27 5.85 5.39
N GLY A 355 -10.40 5.92 6.39
CA GLY A 355 -9.75 7.15 6.83
C GLY A 355 -10.70 8.13 7.54
N PRO A 356 -10.16 9.10 8.30
CA PRO A 356 -10.89 10.26 8.81
C PRO A 356 -11.71 11.00 7.76
N ILE A 357 -12.77 11.70 8.19
CA ILE A 357 -13.59 12.56 7.31
C ILE A 357 -12.92 13.93 7.11
N ASN A 358 -11.66 13.88 6.65
CA ASN A 358 -10.84 15.05 6.37
C ASN A 358 -9.83 14.77 5.23
N PRO A 359 -10.29 14.61 3.96
CA PRO A 359 -9.46 14.14 2.86
C PRO A 359 -8.36 15.12 2.42
N TYR A 360 -8.43 16.39 2.82
CA TYR A 360 -7.43 17.40 2.45
C TYR A 360 -6.32 17.57 3.48
N PHE A 361 -6.55 17.32 4.77
CA PHE A 361 -5.47 17.37 5.77
C PHE A 361 -4.88 15.98 6.02
N GLU A 362 -5.67 14.91 5.94
CA GLU A 362 -5.20 13.54 6.16
C GLU A 362 -4.12 13.10 5.15
N SER A 363 -3.29 12.14 5.54
CA SER A 363 -2.31 11.52 4.67
C SER A 363 -2.94 10.48 3.74
N SER A 364 -2.41 10.39 2.52
CA SER A 364 -2.62 9.25 1.64
C SER A 364 -1.30 8.70 1.10
N SER A 365 -1.31 7.46 0.61
CA SER A 365 -0.15 6.90 -0.12
C SER A 365 0.18 7.69 -1.40
N ALA A 366 -0.80 8.39 -1.98
CA ALA A 366 -0.63 9.20 -3.18
C ALA A 366 -0.14 10.63 -2.89
N THR A 367 -0.51 11.21 -1.73
CA THR A 367 -0.23 12.61 -1.37
C THR A 367 0.69 12.78 -0.17
N GLY A 368 1.20 11.71 0.44
CA GLY A 368 2.04 11.86 1.64
C GLY A 368 1.19 12.38 2.80
N ALA A 369 1.79 13.09 3.77
CA ALA A 369 1.01 13.84 4.76
C ALA A 369 0.71 15.24 4.21
N ASN A 370 -0.55 15.70 4.34
CA ASN A 370 -0.93 17.04 3.88
C ASN A 370 -0.86 18.04 5.04
N GLY A 371 -1.62 17.81 6.12
CA GLY A 371 -1.48 18.53 7.39
C GLY A 371 -0.11 18.31 8.04
N ILE A 372 0.31 19.23 8.91
CA ILE A 372 1.62 19.22 9.57
C ILE A 372 1.53 18.54 10.94
N SER A 373 0.59 18.96 11.79
CA SER A 373 0.35 18.34 13.09
C SER A 373 -0.38 17.00 13.00
N ARG A 374 -0.31 16.20 14.08
CA ARG A 374 -1.17 15.02 14.25
C ARG A 374 -2.63 15.44 14.44
N PHE A 375 -2.85 16.59 15.09
CA PHE A 375 -4.17 17.13 15.39
C PHE A 375 -4.92 17.57 14.13
N SER A 376 -4.31 18.37 13.24
CA SER A 376 -4.99 18.89 12.04
C SER A 376 -5.49 17.79 11.09
N ARG A 377 -4.89 16.60 11.20
CA ARG A 377 -5.28 15.39 10.46
C ARG A 377 -6.47 14.65 11.07
N ARG A 378 -6.55 14.54 12.41
CA ARG A 378 -7.44 13.57 13.10
C ARG A 378 -7.95 14.04 14.45
N SER A 379 -9.27 13.88 14.63
CA SER A 379 -9.96 13.92 15.91
C SER A 379 -9.47 12.87 16.92
N LEU A 380 -9.58 13.18 18.22
CA LEU A 380 -9.09 12.34 19.32
C LEU A 380 -9.51 10.87 19.23
N VAL A 381 -10.73 10.56 18.77
CA VAL A 381 -11.26 9.17 18.75
C VAL A 381 -10.40 8.19 17.98
N TYR A 382 -9.62 8.65 17.00
CA TYR A 382 -8.70 7.78 16.27
C TYR A 382 -7.38 7.56 17.01
N ASN A 383 -6.92 8.55 17.77
CA ASN A 383 -5.53 8.63 18.22
C ASN A 383 -5.22 7.82 19.50
N TYR A 384 -6.24 7.29 20.18
CA TYR A 384 -6.07 6.34 21.31
C TYR A 384 -5.63 4.94 20.84
N GLY A 385 -5.61 4.70 19.52
CA GLY A 385 -5.09 3.46 18.92
C GLY A 385 -3.59 3.52 18.70
N ASP A 386 -2.86 2.68 19.43
CA ASP A 386 -1.44 2.44 19.26
C ASP A 386 -1.17 1.25 18.30
N SER A 387 0.08 1.00 17.92
CA SER A 387 0.43 -0.09 17.00
C SER A 387 0.29 -1.48 17.63
N GLY A 388 -0.33 -2.40 16.89
CA GLY A 388 -0.48 -3.80 17.29
C GLY A 388 -1.25 -4.65 16.27
N PRO A 389 -1.35 -5.98 16.49
CA PRO A 389 -2.21 -6.85 15.70
C PRO A 389 -3.70 -6.48 15.80
N GLY A 390 -4.52 -6.97 14.86
CA GLY A 390 -5.96 -6.72 14.86
C GLY A 390 -6.73 -7.24 13.65
N LEU A 391 -8.03 -6.93 13.63
CA LEU A 391 -8.99 -7.24 12.56
C LEU A 391 -9.87 -6.02 12.28
N ALA A 392 -10.28 -5.85 11.02
CA ALA A 392 -11.08 -4.74 10.55
C ALA A 392 -12.05 -5.19 9.46
N ILE A 393 -13.34 -4.89 9.60
CA ILE A 393 -14.39 -5.22 8.64
C ILE A 393 -15.11 -3.94 8.20
N LEU A 394 -15.31 -3.84 6.89
CA LEU A 394 -15.94 -2.74 6.19
C LEU A 394 -17.12 -3.26 5.39
N GLN A 395 -18.32 -2.93 5.81
CA GLN A 395 -19.55 -3.25 5.10
C GLN A 395 -20.13 -2.01 4.43
N ARG A 396 -20.33 -2.07 3.12
CA ARG A 396 -21.13 -1.08 2.38
C ARG A 396 -22.58 -1.48 2.34
N PHE A 397 -23.47 -0.51 2.48
CA PHE A 397 -24.91 -0.65 2.31
C PHE A 397 -25.34 0.29 1.18
N GLY A 398 -25.31 -0.23 -0.05
CA GLY A 398 -25.48 0.56 -1.26
C GLY A 398 -24.34 1.58 -1.44
N LYS A 399 -24.67 2.74 -2.04
CA LYS A 399 -23.68 3.78 -2.40
C LYS A 399 -23.45 4.83 -1.32
N GLN A 400 -24.36 4.93 -0.33
CA GLN A 400 -24.47 6.06 0.60
C GLN A 400 -24.10 5.71 2.04
N ILE A 401 -24.19 4.46 2.48
CA ILE A 401 -23.92 4.09 3.88
C ILE A 401 -22.76 3.10 3.93
N GLN A 402 -21.84 3.32 4.87
CA GLN A 402 -20.76 2.41 5.19
C GLN A 402 -20.66 2.22 6.69
N LEU A 403 -20.61 0.97 7.14
CA LEU A 403 -20.32 0.58 8.52
C LEU A 403 -18.92 -0.02 8.56
N GLY A 404 -18.10 0.48 9.48
CA GLY A 404 -16.83 -0.10 9.83
C GLY A 404 -16.85 -0.60 11.28
N VAL A 405 -16.32 -1.80 11.51
CA VAL A 405 -15.91 -2.27 12.84
C VAL A 405 -14.46 -2.72 12.84
N ALA A 406 -13.70 -2.40 13.89
CA ALA A 406 -12.31 -2.83 14.04
C ALA A 406 -11.98 -3.18 15.49
N PHE A 407 -11.04 -4.10 15.65
CA PHE A 407 -10.40 -4.44 16.92
C PHE A 407 -8.89 -4.44 16.73
N SER A 408 -8.15 -3.80 17.62
CA SER A 408 -6.69 -3.87 17.68
C SER A 408 -6.24 -4.07 19.13
N ALA A 409 -5.19 -4.87 19.31
CA ALA A 409 -4.55 -5.11 20.59
C ALA A 409 -3.10 -4.60 20.55
N PRO A 410 -2.83 -3.36 20.97
CA PRO A 410 -1.47 -2.90 21.19
C PRO A 410 -0.71 -3.83 22.13
N ASN A 411 0.55 -4.12 21.80
CA ASN A 411 1.38 -5.16 22.44
C ASN A 411 0.79 -6.58 22.36
N GLY A 412 -0.16 -6.85 21.46
CA GLY A 412 -0.78 -8.17 21.30
C GLY A 412 0.18 -9.29 20.86
N ASN A 413 1.39 -8.93 20.40
CA ASN A 413 2.51 -9.82 20.10
C ASN A 413 3.40 -10.16 21.31
N ASN A 414 3.19 -9.52 22.47
CA ASN A 414 3.98 -9.71 23.68
C ASN A 414 3.25 -10.67 24.64
N PRO A 415 3.88 -11.81 25.05
CA PRO A 415 3.26 -12.80 25.93
C PRO A 415 3.34 -12.45 27.43
N LEU A 416 4.00 -11.35 27.82
CA LEU A 416 4.11 -10.94 29.22
C LEU A 416 2.75 -10.55 29.81
N LEU A 417 2.64 -10.61 31.15
CA LEU A 417 1.45 -10.21 31.91
C LEU A 417 0.95 -8.83 31.46
N ASN A 418 -0.38 -8.64 31.44
CA ASN A 418 -1.04 -7.43 30.95
C ASN A 418 -0.78 -7.07 29.48
N ASN A 419 -0.28 -8.01 28.66
CA ASN A 419 -0.17 -7.87 27.21
C ASN A 419 -0.97 -9.00 26.52
N GLY A 420 -0.72 -9.25 25.23
CA GLY A 420 -1.46 -10.24 24.44
C GLY A 420 -2.82 -9.73 23.91
N LEU A 421 -3.47 -10.54 23.07
CA LEU A 421 -4.62 -10.12 22.25
C LEU A 421 -5.89 -9.75 23.03
N PHE A 422 -6.11 -10.34 24.22
CA PHE A 422 -7.38 -10.24 24.95
C PHE A 422 -7.22 -9.81 26.42
N THR A 423 -6.04 -10.01 26.99
CA THR A 423 -5.65 -9.62 28.35
C THR A 423 -4.90 -8.28 28.41
N GLY A 424 -4.46 -7.77 27.26
CA GLY A 424 -3.64 -6.57 27.14
C GLY A 424 -4.41 -5.28 26.90
N ARG A 425 -3.70 -4.28 26.39
CA ARG A 425 -4.32 -3.06 25.84
C ARG A 425 -5.19 -3.46 24.64
N TYR A 426 -6.36 -2.84 24.50
CA TYR A 426 -7.15 -2.97 23.27
C TYR A 426 -7.88 -1.68 22.90
N LEU A 427 -8.26 -1.62 21.63
CA LEU A 427 -9.18 -0.66 21.05
C LEU A 427 -10.20 -1.40 20.18
N ALA A 428 -11.48 -1.21 20.49
CA ALA A 428 -12.62 -1.65 19.70
C ALA A 428 -13.35 -0.42 19.14
N LEU A 429 -13.41 -0.29 17.81
CA LEU A 429 -14.00 0.86 17.10
C LEU A 429 -15.20 0.42 16.28
N ALA A 430 -16.26 1.24 16.31
CA ALA A 430 -17.38 1.18 15.39
C ALA A 430 -17.58 2.58 14.75
N GLN A 431 -17.71 2.64 13.43
CA GLN A 431 -17.93 3.88 12.70
C GLN A 431 -19.03 3.70 11.65
N LEU A 432 -20.03 4.59 11.68
CA LEU A 432 -21.07 4.68 10.66
C LEU A 432 -20.87 5.95 9.85
N ILE A 433 -20.82 5.82 8.53
CA ILE A 433 -20.58 6.91 7.58
C ILE A 433 -21.74 7.04 6.61
N TYR A 434 -22.21 8.27 6.43
CA TYR A 434 -23.12 8.66 5.37
C TYR A 434 -22.39 9.49 4.30
N TYR A 435 -22.65 9.16 3.03
CA TYR A 435 -22.24 9.91 1.84
C TYR A 435 -23.49 10.44 1.14
N SER A 436 -23.50 11.74 0.85
CA SER A 436 -24.45 12.37 -0.06
C SER A 436 -24.46 11.73 -1.46
N ALA A 437 -25.58 11.84 -2.17
CA ALA A 437 -25.76 11.22 -3.48
C ALA A 437 -24.73 11.70 -4.54
N ASN A 438 -24.38 12.98 -4.51
CA ASN A 438 -23.35 13.62 -5.33
C ASN A 438 -21.93 13.56 -4.71
N ARG A 439 -21.77 12.90 -3.55
CA ARG A 439 -20.51 12.69 -2.80
C ARG A 439 -19.77 13.96 -2.33
N ASN A 440 -20.39 15.13 -2.39
CA ASN A 440 -19.77 16.39 -1.92
C ASN A 440 -19.81 16.53 -0.39
N PHE A 441 -20.87 16.03 0.27
CA PHE A 441 -21.03 15.98 1.72
C PHE A 441 -20.82 14.56 2.28
N ARG A 442 -20.19 14.47 3.45
CA ARG A 442 -20.01 13.24 4.25
C ARG A 442 -20.12 13.54 5.74
N ILE A 443 -20.67 12.62 6.50
CA ILE A 443 -20.74 12.69 7.97
C ILE A 443 -20.50 11.31 8.59
N ALA A 444 -19.79 11.26 9.72
CA ALA A 444 -19.55 10.04 10.47
C ALA A 444 -19.85 10.20 11.96
N GLY A 445 -20.56 9.22 12.51
CA GLY A 445 -20.59 8.93 13.93
C GLY A 445 -19.57 7.82 14.24
N THR A 446 -18.73 8.04 15.24
CA THR A 446 -17.67 7.12 15.66
C THR A 446 -17.81 6.84 17.14
N TYR A 447 -17.81 5.56 17.50
CA TYR A 447 -17.69 5.10 18.88
C TYR A 447 -16.43 4.24 19.01
N VAL A 448 -15.69 4.45 20.09
CA VAL A 448 -14.50 3.67 20.42
C VAL A 448 -14.55 3.29 21.89
N ASN A 449 -14.32 2.02 22.18
CA ASN A 449 -14.07 1.53 23.53
C ASN A 449 -12.62 1.09 23.62
N THR A 450 -11.92 1.51 24.66
CA THR A 450 -10.51 1.17 24.89
C THR A 450 -10.29 0.67 26.30
N TYR A 451 -9.29 -0.19 26.45
CA TYR A 451 -8.74 -0.57 27.74
C TYR A 451 -7.22 -0.47 27.70
N SER A 452 -6.62 -0.03 28.79
CA SER A 452 -5.19 -0.16 29.01
C SER A 452 -4.92 -0.58 30.45
N PRO A 453 -4.37 -1.79 30.69
CA PRO A 453 -4.02 -2.24 32.03
C PRO A 453 -2.87 -1.41 32.63
N PRO A 454 -2.65 -1.49 33.95
CA PRO A 454 -1.61 -0.73 34.63
C PRO A 454 -0.23 -0.95 34.00
N ASN A 455 0.57 0.12 33.97
CA ASN A 455 2.01 0.09 33.65
C ASN A 455 2.37 -0.48 32.26
N THR A 456 1.45 -0.44 31.28
CA THR A 456 1.69 -0.93 29.91
C THR A 456 1.88 0.22 28.93
N GLN A 457 3.08 0.41 28.38
CA GLN A 457 3.34 1.41 27.33
C GLN A 457 3.22 0.79 25.94
N GLY A 458 2.80 1.57 24.95
CA GLY A 458 2.86 1.18 23.52
C GLY A 458 3.89 1.99 22.72
N PHE A 459 3.85 1.88 21.40
CA PHE A 459 4.82 2.48 20.46
C PHE A 459 4.71 4.02 20.41
N SER A 460 3.63 4.58 20.95
CA SER A 460 3.45 6.02 21.16
C SER A 460 4.07 6.55 22.46
N GLY A 461 4.67 5.68 23.29
CA GLY A 461 5.20 6.02 24.61
C GLY A 461 4.14 6.31 25.69
N THR A 462 2.85 6.26 25.36
CA THR A 462 1.76 6.44 26.33
C THR A 462 1.21 5.10 26.83
N ASN A 463 0.73 5.09 28.07
CA ASN A 463 -0.09 3.98 28.61
C ASN A 463 -1.56 4.13 28.21
N PHE A 464 -2.06 5.36 28.08
CA PHE A 464 -3.41 5.70 27.65
C PHE A 464 -3.44 7.15 27.15
N GLY A 465 -4.43 7.49 26.34
CA GLY A 465 -4.60 8.83 25.75
C GLY A 465 -4.19 8.90 24.27
N PRO A 466 -4.39 10.05 23.62
CA PRO A 466 -4.23 10.22 22.17
C PRO A 466 -2.80 10.47 21.67
N ALA A 467 -1.81 10.68 22.55
CA ALA A 467 -0.48 11.19 22.21
C ALA A 467 -0.53 12.48 21.35
N ALA A 468 -1.45 13.38 21.74
CA ALA A 468 -1.78 14.71 21.22
C ALA A 468 -2.45 15.50 22.37
N GLY A 469 -2.44 16.83 22.36
CA GLY A 469 -3.07 17.62 23.42
C GLY A 469 -2.34 17.61 24.77
N SER A 470 -3.07 17.96 25.83
CA SER A 470 -2.52 18.26 27.15
C SER A 470 -1.84 17.06 27.84
N ASN A 471 -1.03 17.36 28.84
CA ASN A 471 -0.40 16.36 29.70
C ASN A 471 -1.43 15.51 30.45
N LEU A 472 -2.55 16.08 30.89
CA LEU A 472 -3.53 15.38 31.73
C LEU A 472 -4.35 14.36 30.93
N VAL A 473 -4.76 14.66 29.69
CA VAL A 473 -5.49 13.68 28.84
C VAL A 473 -4.62 12.48 28.43
N ASN A 474 -3.29 12.62 28.51
CA ASN A 474 -2.29 11.59 28.21
C ASN A 474 -1.68 10.93 29.46
N SER A 475 -2.28 11.15 30.64
CA SER A 475 -1.81 10.63 31.92
C SER A 475 -2.74 9.54 32.48
N THR A 476 -2.17 8.63 33.27
CA THR A 476 -2.91 7.59 34.03
C THR A 476 -2.52 7.57 35.49
N VAL A 477 -3.27 6.81 36.30
CA VAL A 477 -2.98 6.58 37.71
C VAL A 477 -2.09 5.35 37.83
N ALA A 478 -0.94 5.48 38.50
CA ALA A 478 -0.02 4.37 38.74
C ALA A 478 -0.73 3.18 39.40
N GLY A 479 -0.49 1.97 38.89
CA GLY A 479 -1.10 0.74 39.38
C GLY A 479 -2.60 0.55 39.07
N ALA A 480 -3.26 1.47 38.34
CA ALA A 480 -4.66 1.33 37.94
C ALA A 480 -4.83 1.17 36.42
N GLY A 481 -5.72 0.27 36.01
CA GLY A 481 -6.13 0.17 34.61
C GLY A 481 -7.07 1.32 34.23
N THR A 482 -7.07 1.72 32.96
CA THR A 482 -7.94 2.78 32.46
C THR A 482 -8.82 2.27 31.32
N VAL A 483 -10.13 2.52 31.41
CA VAL A 483 -11.10 2.27 30.34
C VAL A 483 -11.51 3.59 29.70
N GLY A 484 -11.54 3.66 28.37
CA GLY A 484 -12.04 4.81 27.62
C GLY A 484 -13.32 4.47 26.86
N ASN A 485 -14.31 5.34 26.91
CA ASN A 485 -15.47 5.33 26.02
C ASN A 485 -15.49 6.66 25.27
N LEU A 486 -15.25 6.62 23.96
CA LEU A 486 -15.00 7.79 23.14
C LEU A 486 -16.04 7.89 22.03
N TYR A 487 -16.50 9.11 21.78
CA TYR A 487 -17.59 9.45 20.88
C TYR A 487 -17.10 10.60 19.99
N GLY A 488 -17.23 10.47 18.67
CA GLY A 488 -16.76 11.47 17.72
C GLY A 488 -17.77 11.68 16.61
N LEU A 489 -18.08 12.95 16.33
CA LEU A 489 -18.87 13.38 15.18
C LEU A 489 -17.96 14.17 14.24
N GLN A 490 -17.91 13.77 12.97
CA GLN A 490 -17.06 14.39 11.95
C GLN A 490 -17.88 14.69 10.69
N ALA A 491 -17.63 15.83 10.06
CA ALA A 491 -18.27 16.22 8.82
C ALA A 491 -17.26 16.80 7.82
N PHE A 492 -17.54 16.58 6.53
CA PHE A 492 -16.82 17.15 5.40
C PHE A 492 -17.82 17.62 4.35
N TYR A 493 -17.57 18.81 3.79
CA TYR A 493 -18.35 19.38 2.72
C TYR A 493 -17.48 20.06 1.66
N GLN A 494 -17.49 19.51 0.46
CA GLN A 494 -16.96 20.15 -0.73
C GLN A 494 -17.97 21.20 -1.24
N VAL A 495 -17.73 22.45 -0.88
CA VAL A 495 -18.58 23.61 -1.26
C VAL A 495 -18.43 23.89 -2.76
N SER A 496 -17.20 23.86 -3.27
CA SER A 496 -16.86 24.01 -4.68
C SER A 496 -15.61 23.19 -5.02
N PRO A 497 -15.23 22.99 -6.30
CA PRO A 497 -13.99 22.28 -6.65
C PRO A 497 -12.72 22.83 -5.98
N LYS A 498 -12.70 24.14 -5.68
CA LYS A 498 -11.56 24.86 -5.07
C LYS A 498 -11.75 25.26 -3.61
N PHE A 499 -12.84 24.83 -2.97
CA PHE A 499 -13.10 25.14 -1.56
C PHE A 499 -13.86 24.02 -0.86
N ALA A 500 -13.33 23.56 0.27
CA ALA A 500 -13.98 22.58 1.13
C ALA A 500 -13.81 22.95 2.61
N ILE A 501 -14.77 22.48 3.41
CA ILE A 501 -14.82 22.65 4.85
C ILE A 501 -14.86 21.26 5.48
N ASN A 502 -14.10 21.05 6.54
CA ASN A 502 -14.20 19.88 7.41
C ASN A 502 -14.29 20.32 8.87
N GLY A 503 -14.76 19.43 9.73
CA GLY A 503 -14.72 19.68 11.16
C GLY A 503 -15.12 18.47 11.97
N TRP A 504 -14.83 18.53 13.27
CA TRP A 504 -15.17 17.50 14.22
C TRP A 504 -15.40 18.05 15.62
N VAL A 505 -16.11 17.25 16.41
CA VAL A 505 -16.15 17.34 17.87
C VAL A 505 -16.08 15.91 18.42
N SER A 506 -15.31 15.73 19.49
CA SER A 506 -15.26 14.45 20.18
C SER A 506 -15.30 14.63 21.69
N TYR A 507 -15.77 13.58 22.37
CA TYR A 507 -15.83 13.47 23.81
C TYR A 507 -15.34 12.09 24.24
N ALA A 508 -14.60 12.02 25.34
CA ALA A 508 -14.14 10.77 25.94
C ALA A 508 -14.48 10.74 27.43
N SER A 509 -15.07 9.64 27.87
CA SER A 509 -15.24 9.29 29.29
C SER A 509 -14.14 8.29 29.66
N HIS A 510 -13.29 8.67 30.60
CA HIS A 510 -12.21 7.85 31.15
C HIS A 510 -12.64 7.30 32.49
N ARG A 511 -12.35 6.01 32.74
CA ARG A 511 -12.52 5.37 34.04
C ARG A 511 -11.22 4.78 34.51
N TYR A 512 -10.65 5.38 35.54
CA TYR A 512 -9.48 4.88 36.25
C TYR A 512 -9.97 3.86 37.30
N ILE A 513 -9.75 2.58 37.03
CA ILE A 513 -10.36 1.46 37.77
C ILE A 513 -10.01 1.55 39.26
N GLY A 514 -11.04 1.56 40.12
CA GLY A 514 -10.88 1.69 41.57
C GLY A 514 -10.30 3.04 42.03
N ARG A 515 -10.37 4.09 41.21
CA ARG A 515 -9.86 5.43 41.50
C ARG A 515 -10.86 6.54 41.20
N GLY A 516 -11.59 6.47 40.08
CA GLY A 516 -12.61 7.44 39.70
C GLY A 516 -12.73 7.62 38.18
N ASP A 517 -13.36 8.70 37.74
CA ASP A 517 -13.60 8.99 36.32
C ASP A 517 -12.99 10.34 35.92
N GLY A 518 -12.74 10.52 34.63
CA GLY A 518 -12.36 11.78 34.00
C GLY A 518 -13.11 11.97 32.68
N ASN A 519 -13.19 13.21 32.20
CA ASN A 519 -13.77 13.55 30.91
C ASN A 519 -12.73 14.28 30.07
N ALA A 520 -12.65 14.01 28.78
CA ALA A 520 -11.85 14.78 27.83
C ALA A 520 -12.65 15.16 26.58
N MET A 521 -12.25 16.20 25.86
CA MET A 521 -12.87 16.59 24.59
C MET A 521 -11.85 17.20 23.61
N ASP A 522 -12.18 17.19 22.33
CA ASP A 522 -11.49 17.95 21.26
C ASP A 522 -12.52 18.50 20.26
N TRP A 523 -12.14 19.51 19.49
CA TRP A 523 -12.90 19.96 18.33
C TRP A 523 -11.99 20.71 17.36
N ALA A 524 -12.30 20.70 16.07
CA ALA A 524 -11.63 21.55 15.09
C ALA A 524 -12.53 21.88 13.89
N VAL A 525 -12.18 22.95 13.19
CA VAL A 525 -12.69 23.32 11.86
C VAL A 525 -11.50 23.53 10.94
N GLY A 526 -11.53 22.87 9.78
CA GLY A 526 -10.54 23.01 8.72
C GLY A 526 -11.16 23.62 7.46
N LEU A 527 -10.44 24.55 6.85
CA LEU A 527 -10.72 25.15 5.55
C LEU A 527 -9.64 24.68 4.57
N ALA A 528 -10.05 24.07 3.47
CA ALA A 528 -9.15 23.56 2.44
C ALA A 528 -9.39 24.25 1.10
N PHE A 529 -8.29 24.59 0.43
CA PHE A 529 -8.26 25.33 -0.83
C PHE A 529 -7.46 24.53 -1.89
N PRO A 530 -8.09 23.53 -2.55
CA PRO A 530 -7.51 22.86 -3.71
C PRO A 530 -7.27 23.84 -4.86
N ASP A 531 -6.17 23.64 -5.59
CA ASP A 531 -5.74 24.49 -6.71
C ASP A 531 -5.58 25.98 -6.35
N LEU A 532 -5.24 26.27 -5.09
CA LEU A 532 -4.94 27.62 -4.62
C LEU A 532 -3.65 28.11 -5.27
N PHE A 533 -3.72 29.23 -6.00
CA PHE A 533 -2.66 29.87 -6.80
C PHE A 533 -2.05 29.02 -7.93
N LYS A 534 -2.05 27.68 -7.86
CA LYS A 534 -1.51 26.76 -8.87
C LYS A 534 -2.30 25.46 -8.91
N GLU A 535 -2.52 24.93 -10.11
CA GLU A 535 -3.14 23.62 -10.32
C GLU A 535 -2.35 22.50 -9.61
N GLY A 536 -3.07 21.62 -8.92
CA GLY A 536 -2.54 20.53 -8.12
C GLY A 536 -1.99 20.94 -6.75
N ALA A 537 -1.84 22.23 -6.44
CA ALA A 537 -1.45 22.71 -5.12
C ALA A 537 -2.61 22.63 -4.11
N LEU A 538 -2.30 22.74 -2.81
CA LEU A 538 -3.30 22.71 -1.75
C LEU A 538 -2.94 23.68 -0.63
N GLY A 539 -3.79 24.66 -0.37
CA GLY A 539 -3.77 25.44 0.86
C GLY A 539 -4.67 24.83 1.93
N GLY A 540 -4.28 24.93 3.20
CA GLY A 540 -5.10 24.50 4.34
C GLY A 540 -4.93 25.45 5.53
N VAL A 541 -6.03 25.75 6.22
CA VAL A 541 -6.05 26.45 7.51
C VAL A 541 -6.95 25.69 8.46
N LEU A 542 -6.49 25.40 9.68
CA LEU A 542 -7.26 24.72 10.72
C LEU A 542 -7.18 25.48 12.04
N VAL A 543 -8.33 25.58 12.71
CA VAL A 543 -8.44 26.10 14.08
C VAL A 543 -9.19 25.07 14.91
N GLY A 544 -8.70 24.78 16.12
CA GLY A 544 -9.36 23.86 17.03
C GLY A 544 -8.78 23.89 18.44
N MET A 545 -9.41 23.13 19.34
CA MET A 545 -8.86 22.80 20.66
C MET A 545 -8.35 21.38 20.61
N GLU A 546 -7.06 21.19 20.90
CA GLU A 546 -6.46 19.86 21.04
C GLU A 546 -7.12 19.07 22.20
N PRO A 547 -6.95 17.74 22.25
CA PRO A 547 -7.53 16.93 23.32
C PRO A 547 -7.11 17.45 24.70
N LYS A 548 -8.08 17.84 25.53
CA LYS A 548 -7.83 18.24 26.94
C LYS A 548 -8.79 17.54 27.89
N LEU A 549 -8.36 17.35 29.13
CA LEU A 549 -9.13 16.82 30.24
C LEU A 549 -9.98 17.93 30.88
N THR A 550 -11.30 17.79 30.82
CA THR A 550 -12.28 18.83 31.18
C THR A 550 -12.94 18.61 32.53
N ARG A 551 -12.81 17.41 33.10
CA ARG A 551 -13.28 17.04 34.44
C ARG A 551 -12.44 15.89 34.97
N LEU A 552 -12.18 15.89 36.27
CA LEU A 552 -11.55 14.76 36.98
C LEU A 552 -12.25 14.55 38.32
N SER A 553 -12.45 13.30 38.75
CA SER A 553 -12.95 13.01 40.10
C SER A 553 -11.94 13.39 41.17
N ASN A 554 -12.39 13.96 42.30
CA ASN A 554 -11.54 14.42 43.41
C ASN A 554 -10.60 13.34 43.98
N SER A 555 -10.94 12.05 43.84
CA SER A 555 -10.13 10.90 44.26
C SER A 555 -9.00 10.52 43.29
N VAL A 556 -8.91 11.16 42.12
CA VAL A 556 -7.93 10.87 41.07
C VAL A 556 -6.87 11.97 41.03
N ASN A 557 -5.60 11.59 40.95
CA ASN A 557 -4.47 12.49 40.72
C ASN A 557 -3.69 11.99 39.50
N LEU A 558 -3.56 12.84 38.49
CA LEU A 558 -2.81 12.56 37.25
C LEU A 558 -1.47 13.30 37.18
N GLY A 559 -1.02 13.87 38.30
CA GLY A 559 0.25 14.60 38.46
C GLY A 559 0.12 16.13 38.54
N ALA A 560 -1.10 16.68 38.46
CA ALA A 560 -1.39 18.09 38.77
C ALA A 560 -2.02 18.29 40.17
N GLY A 561 -2.23 17.21 40.93
CA GLY A 561 -2.97 17.21 42.19
C GLY A 561 -4.30 16.46 42.09
N PHE A 562 -4.94 16.24 43.24
CA PHE A 562 -6.22 15.54 43.33
C PHE A 562 -7.36 16.37 42.73
N GLY A 563 -8.18 15.74 41.87
CA GLY A 563 -9.32 16.37 41.21
C GLY A 563 -8.99 17.44 40.16
N GLN A 564 -7.71 17.70 39.88
CA GLN A 564 -7.31 18.76 38.96
C GLN A 564 -7.46 18.30 37.50
N ALA A 565 -8.30 19.00 36.75
CA ALA A 565 -8.43 18.91 35.29
C ALA A 565 -7.67 20.07 34.63
N ASP A 566 -7.61 20.11 33.28
CA ASP A 566 -6.96 21.21 32.58
C ASP A 566 -7.74 22.52 32.81
N LYS A 567 -7.04 23.51 33.35
CA LYS A 567 -7.64 24.72 33.91
C LYS A 567 -8.16 25.67 32.83
N ASP A 568 -7.32 25.94 31.83
CA ASP A 568 -7.58 26.91 30.77
C ASP A 568 -7.80 26.16 29.44
N THR A 569 -7.82 26.85 28.29
CA THR A 569 -8.08 26.25 26.97
C THR A 569 -7.00 26.64 25.98
N SER A 570 -6.27 25.65 25.47
CA SER A 570 -5.33 25.82 24.36
C SER A 570 -6.06 25.84 23.01
N LEU A 571 -5.72 26.80 22.14
CA LEU A 571 -6.15 26.83 20.74
C LEU A 571 -4.98 26.52 19.83
N HIS A 572 -5.20 25.57 18.93
CA HIS A 572 -4.29 25.20 17.86
C HIS A 572 -4.73 25.88 16.57
N VAL A 573 -3.83 26.68 15.98
CA VAL A 573 -3.99 27.29 14.66
C VAL A 573 -2.87 26.78 13.76
N GLU A 574 -3.23 26.06 12.70
CA GLU A 574 -2.28 25.56 11.68
C GLU A 574 -2.63 26.16 10.32
N ALA A 575 -1.63 26.66 9.60
CA ALA A 575 -1.75 27.04 8.20
C ALA A 575 -0.62 26.41 7.38
N PHE A 576 -0.93 25.85 6.21
CA PHE A 576 0.06 25.26 5.31
C PHE A 576 -0.29 25.50 3.83
N TYR A 577 0.73 25.40 2.98
CA TYR A 577 0.57 25.44 1.52
C TYR A 577 1.46 24.39 0.85
N GLN A 578 0.86 23.31 0.34
CA GLN A 578 1.56 22.25 -0.40
C GLN A 578 1.76 22.69 -1.86
N TYR A 579 2.98 23.07 -2.20
CA TYR A 579 3.42 23.41 -3.54
C TYR A 579 4.04 22.19 -4.25
N LYS A 580 3.53 21.83 -5.44
CA LYS A 580 4.03 20.68 -6.21
C LYS A 580 5.04 21.08 -7.30
N ILE A 581 6.10 20.27 -7.41
CA ILE A 581 7.16 20.35 -8.41
C ILE A 581 7.14 19.05 -9.20
N GLY A 582 6.39 19.06 -10.31
CA GLY A 582 6.06 17.84 -11.04
C GLY A 582 5.20 16.88 -10.20
N ASN A 583 5.34 15.57 -10.46
CA ASN A 583 4.55 14.53 -9.80
C ASN A 583 5.25 13.89 -8.59
N ASN A 584 6.56 14.11 -8.45
CA ASN A 584 7.43 13.35 -7.54
C ASN A 584 7.96 14.18 -6.36
N VAL A 585 7.86 15.51 -6.41
CA VAL A 585 8.38 16.41 -5.37
C VAL A 585 7.30 17.41 -4.97
N GLU A 586 7.15 17.61 -3.67
CA GLU A 586 6.31 18.66 -3.09
C GLU A 586 7.03 19.33 -1.92
N ILE A 587 6.74 20.61 -1.72
CA ILE A 587 7.26 21.42 -0.61
C ILE A 587 6.06 22.02 0.11
N THR A 588 5.95 21.77 1.41
CA THR A 588 4.87 22.25 2.28
C THR A 588 5.47 23.13 3.37
N PRO A 589 5.67 24.44 3.12
CA PRO A 589 5.74 25.42 4.20
C PRO A 589 4.44 25.48 4.99
N GLY A 590 4.56 25.74 6.28
CA GLY A 590 3.46 26.06 7.16
C GLY A 590 3.91 26.59 8.51
N LEU A 591 2.92 27.03 9.28
CA LEU A 591 3.03 27.65 10.59
C LEU A 591 2.04 26.96 11.53
N ILE A 592 2.48 26.64 12.74
CA ILE A 592 1.62 26.19 13.83
C ILE A 592 1.74 27.20 14.97
N TRP A 593 0.61 27.66 15.50
CA TRP A 593 0.53 28.52 16.69
C TRP A 593 -0.38 27.83 17.71
N ILE A 594 0.13 27.68 18.94
CA ILE A 594 -0.56 27.09 20.09
C ILE A 594 -0.69 28.18 21.14
N THR A 595 -1.92 28.60 21.46
CA THR A 595 -2.16 29.56 22.55
C THR A 595 -2.18 28.84 23.89
N ALA A 596 -1.63 29.42 24.95
CA ALA A 596 -1.66 28.84 26.30
C ALA A 596 -1.33 27.31 26.35
N PRO A 597 -0.13 26.89 25.89
CA PRO A 597 0.21 25.48 25.72
C PRO A 597 -0.02 24.64 26.99
N ASP A 598 -0.35 23.37 26.81
CA ASP A 598 -0.79 22.45 27.89
C ASP A 598 -2.11 22.86 28.56
N SER A 599 -2.90 23.71 27.89
CA SER A 599 -4.16 24.26 28.41
C SER A 599 -4.01 24.98 29.76
N ASP A 600 -2.93 25.77 29.88
CA ASP A 600 -2.56 26.60 31.04
C ASP A 600 -2.17 28.02 30.56
N ASN A 601 -2.99 29.03 30.87
CA ASN A 601 -2.79 30.42 30.44
C ASN A 601 -1.55 31.08 31.06
N ASN A 602 -0.86 30.44 32.01
CA ASN A 602 0.43 30.91 32.51
C ASN A 602 1.60 30.53 31.57
N ASN A 603 1.39 29.60 30.63
CA ASN A 603 2.38 29.28 29.60
C ASN A 603 2.27 30.30 28.44
N PRO A 604 3.37 30.93 28.01
CA PRO A 604 3.35 31.77 26.82
C PRO A 604 3.13 30.93 25.56
N ASP A 605 2.43 31.52 24.60
CA ASP A 605 2.15 30.93 23.30
C ASP A 605 3.39 30.34 22.62
N SER A 606 3.19 29.20 21.95
CA SER A 606 4.22 28.53 21.16
C SER A 606 3.97 28.68 19.66
N LEU A 607 5.03 28.98 18.91
CA LEU A 607 4.98 29.25 17.47
C LEU A 607 6.06 28.45 16.75
N PHE A 608 5.68 27.71 15.72
CA PHE A 608 6.53 26.78 14.98
C PHE A 608 6.53 27.11 13.49
N GLY A 609 7.73 27.27 12.91
CA GLY A 609 7.92 27.26 11.48
C GLY A 609 8.28 25.85 11.00
N TRP A 610 7.61 25.35 9.97
CA TRP A 610 7.83 24.00 9.43
C TRP A 610 7.82 24.02 7.90
N ILE A 611 8.87 23.49 7.28
CA ILE A 611 8.95 23.32 5.83
C ILE A 611 9.28 21.86 5.55
N ARG A 612 8.28 21.12 5.05
CA ARG A 612 8.39 19.70 4.71
C ARG A 612 8.51 19.52 3.20
N THR A 613 9.64 18.99 2.75
CA THR A 613 9.84 18.53 1.37
C THR A 613 9.64 17.02 1.31
N VAL A 614 8.83 16.53 0.38
CA VAL A 614 8.58 15.09 0.18
C VAL A 614 8.96 14.69 -1.24
N TYR A 615 9.76 13.63 -1.35
CA TYR A 615 10.17 12.97 -2.59
C TYR A 615 9.47 11.62 -2.70
N ARG A 616 9.03 11.25 -3.91
CA ARG A 616 8.32 9.99 -4.22
C ARG A 616 9.01 9.27 -5.37
N PHE A 617 9.19 7.95 -5.25
CA PHE A 617 9.80 7.10 -6.26
C PHE A 617 9.22 5.67 -6.24
#